data_AF-A0A949NQN1-F1
#
_entry.id   AF-A0A949NQN1-F1
#
_cell.length_a   1.000
_cell.length_b   1.000
_cell.length_c   1.000
_cell.angle_alpha   90.00
_cell.angle_beta   90.00
_cell.angle_gamma   90.00
#
_symmetry.space_group_name_H-M   'P 1'
#
loop_
_entity.id
_entity.type
_entity.pdbx_description
1 polymer ?
#
loop_
_entity_poly.entity_id
_entity_poly.type
_entity_poly.pdbx_seq_one_letter_code
_entity_poly.pdbx_strand_id
1 'polypeptide(L)' 'MSNSDQCFEVLILQSRNLRNTLRFKADGIDPYERFRVAFELRLAYNLTLRRCSDEVVSRELLGLIEECEDLLNV' A
#
# COMPACT_ATOMS: atom_id res chain seq x y z
N MET A 1 -23.92 -4.44 -3.20
CA MET A 1 -22.46 -4.32 -3.06
C MET A 1 -21.84 -5.52 -3.72
N SER A 2 -20.97 -5.31 -4.70
CA SER A 2 -20.32 -6.41 -5.42
C SER A 2 -19.15 -6.95 -4.57
N ASN A 3 -18.78 -8.23 -4.73
CA ASN A 3 -17.63 -8.81 -3.99
C ASN A 3 -16.32 -8.04 -4.25
N SER A 4 -16.18 -7.39 -5.41
CA SER A 4 -15.04 -6.53 -5.73
C SER A 4 -14.95 -5.32 -4.80
N ASP A 5 -16.08 -4.69 -4.46
CA ASP A 5 -16.10 -3.49 -3.63
C ASP A 5 -15.57 -3.78 -2.21
N GLN A 6 -15.96 -4.93 -1.63
CA GLN A 6 -15.45 -5.38 -0.34
C GLN A 6 -13.96 -5.72 -0.37
N CYS A 7 -13.45 -6.29 -1.46
CA CYS A 7 -12.01 -6.56 -1.59
C CYS A 7 -11.18 -5.28 -1.55
N PHE A 8 -11.65 -4.20 -2.18
CA PHE A 8 -10.95 -2.91 -2.17
C PHE A 8 -11.03 -2.21 -0.81
N GLU A 9 -12.17 -2.27 -0.12
CA GLU A 9 -12.28 -1.72 1.25
C GLU A 9 -11.28 -2.39 2.21
N VAL A 10 -11.17 -3.72 2.15
CA VAL A 10 -10.19 -4.47 2.96
C VAL A 10 -8.77 -4.05 2.58
N LEU A 11 -8.48 -3.88 1.29
CA LEU A 11 -7.16 -3.46 0.82
C LEU A 11 -6.79 -2.07 1.37
N ILE A 12 -7.70 -1.09 1.27
CA ILE A 12 -7.50 0.26 1.83
C ILE A 12 -7.22 0.17 3.34
N LEU A 13 -7.97 -0.65 4.07
CA LEU A 13 -7.77 -0.85 5.50
C LEU A 13 -6.37 -1.42 5.79
N GLN A 14 -5.93 -2.43 5.04
CA GLN A 14 -4.60 -3.02 5.21
C GLN A 14 -3.49 -2.03 4.84
N SER A 15 -3.64 -1.24 3.77
CA SER A 15 -2.69 -0.19 3.40
C SER A 15 -2.56 0.88 4.48
N ARG A 16 -3.68 1.31 5.09
CA ARG A 16 -3.66 2.25 6.23
C ARG A 16 -2.94 1.66 7.45
N ASN A 17 -3.18 0.38 7.75
CA ASN A 17 -2.51 -0.32 8.85
C ASN A 17 -1.00 -0.44 8.62
N LEU A 18 -0.60 -0.78 7.40
CA LEU A 18 0.80 -0.85 7.01
C LEU A 18 1.48 0.50 7.16
N ARG A 19 0.90 1.57 6.58
CA ARG A 19 1.41 2.94 6.74
C ARG A 19 1.62 3.28 8.22
N ASN A 20 0.60 3.07 9.05
CA ASN A 20 0.71 3.38 10.47
C ASN A 20 1.83 2.57 11.13
N THR A 21 1.98 1.30 10.78
CA THR A 21 3.06 0.44 11.27
C THR A 21 4.43 0.98 10.87
N LEU A 22 4.59 1.37 9.61
CA LEU A 22 5.84 1.94 9.09
C LEU A 22 6.19 3.26 9.79
N ARG A 23 5.22 4.15 10.04
CA ARG A 23 5.46 5.41 10.76
C ARG A 23 6.10 5.22 12.15
N PHE A 24 5.84 4.11 12.83
CA PHE A 24 6.38 3.85 14.17
C PHE A 24 7.59 2.92 14.19
N LYS A 25 7.81 2.14 13.12
CA LYS A 25 8.77 1.03 13.13
C LYS A 25 9.78 1.05 11.99
N ALA A 26 9.65 1.94 11.00
CA ALA A 26 10.51 1.97 9.82
C ALA A 26 12.01 2.03 10.18
N ASP A 27 12.36 2.83 11.18
CA ASP A 27 13.74 2.98 11.67
C ASP A 27 14.38 1.64 12.13
N GLY A 28 13.56 0.69 12.59
CA GLY A 28 14.00 -0.64 13.02
C GLY A 28 14.01 -1.70 11.91
N ILE A 29 13.57 -1.36 10.69
CA ILE A 29 13.58 -2.28 9.54
C ILE A 29 14.98 -2.25 8.91
N ASP A 30 15.57 -3.41 8.71
CA ASP A 30 16.84 -3.56 8.00
C ASP A 30 16.78 -2.93 6.59
N PRO A 31 17.82 -2.23 6.11
CA PRO A 31 17.79 -1.57 4.81
C PRO A 31 17.43 -2.48 3.64
N TYR A 32 17.90 -3.74 3.62
CA TYR A 32 17.56 -4.69 2.57
C TYR A 32 16.08 -5.09 2.64
N GLU A 33 15.55 -5.28 3.85
CA GLU A 33 14.13 -5.51 4.04
C GLU A 33 13.29 -4.31 3.58
N ARG A 34 13.75 -3.07 3.80
CA ARG A 34 13.03 -1.87 3.30
C ARG A 34 12.88 -1.91 1.78
N PHE A 35 13.95 -2.19 1.05
CA PHE A 35 13.90 -2.33 -0.42
C PHE A 35 12.97 -3.46 -0.88
N ARG A 36 13.01 -4.62 -0.20
CA ARG A 36 12.12 -5.75 -0.51
C ARG A 36 10.66 -5.37 -0.32
N VAL A 37 10.32 -4.76 0.82
CA VAL A 37 8.95 -4.36 1.15
C VAL A 37 8.46 -3.28 0.17
N ALA A 38 9.30 -2.30 -0.18
CA ALA A 38 8.96 -1.29 -1.17
C ALA A 38 8.68 -1.91 -2.55
N PHE A 39 9.49 -2.88 -2.98
CA PHE A 39 9.25 -3.62 -4.23
C PHE A 39 7.93 -4.40 -4.21
N GLU A 40 7.67 -5.13 -3.13
CA GLU A 40 6.44 -5.92 -2.95
C GLU A 40 5.19 -5.02 -2.96
N LEU A 41 5.26 -3.85 -2.32
CA LEU A 41 4.20 -2.84 -2.33
C LEU A 41 3.89 -2.37 -3.75
N ARG A 42 4.92 -1.98 -4.50
CA ARG A 42 4.81 -1.55 -5.90
C ARG A 42 4.20 -2.63 -6.78
N LEU A 43 4.60 -3.89 -6.59
CA LEU A 43 4.08 -5.01 -7.36
C LEU A 43 2.60 -5.26 -7.05
N ALA A 44 2.24 -5.34 -5.77
CA ALA A 44 0.87 -5.56 -5.33
C ALA A 44 -0.05 -4.42 -5.80
N TYR A 45 0.42 -3.18 -5.72
CA TYR A 45 -0.30 -2.00 -6.20
C TYR A 45 -0.61 -2.07 -7.69
N ASN A 46 0.41 -2.27 -8.52
CA ASN A 46 0.26 -2.29 -9.97
C ASN A 46 -0.70 -3.39 -10.44
N LEU A 47 -0.67 -4.56 -9.78
CA LEU A 47 -1.61 -5.64 -10.06
C LEU A 47 -3.05 -5.28 -9.66
N THR A 48 -3.20 -4.52 -8.59
CA THR A 48 -4.51 -4.16 -8.02
C THR A 48 -5.17 -3.02 -8.80
N LEU A 49 -4.43 -1.97 -9.15
CA LEU A 49 -4.92 -0.87 -9.98
C LEU A 49 -5.47 -1.35 -11.33
N ARG A 50 -4.77 -2.29 -11.99
CA ARG A 50 -5.21 -2.83 -13.28
C ARG A 50 -6.59 -3.48 -13.21
N ARG A 51 -7.06 -3.84 -12.02
CA ARG A 51 -8.34 -4.49 -11.76
C ARG A 51 -9.36 -3.55 -11.12
N CYS A 52 -8.97 -2.33 -10.75
CA CYS A 52 -9.85 -1.36 -10.11
C CYS A 52 -10.48 -0.46 -11.17
N SER A 53 -11.80 -0.55 -11.33
CA SER A 53 -12.56 0.35 -12.21
C SER A 53 -12.97 1.66 -11.53
N ASP A 54 -12.79 1.76 -10.22
CA ASP A 54 -13.13 2.94 -9.43
C ASP A 54 -11.90 3.87 -9.32
N GLU A 55 -11.99 5.04 -9.96
CA GLU A 55 -10.92 6.04 -9.96
C GLU A 55 -10.70 6.72 -8.61
N VAL A 56 -11.71 6.78 -7.74
CA VAL A 56 -11.61 7.38 -6.40
C VAL A 56 -10.80 6.44 -5.52
N VAL A 57 -11.18 5.16 -5.50
CA VAL A 57 -10.45 4.11 -4.78
C VAL A 57 -9.02 3.98 -5.29
N SER A 58 -8.83 4.03 -6.61
CA SER A 58 -7.50 3.96 -7.23
C SER A 58 -6.59 5.11 -6.78
N ARG A 59 -7.12 6.34 -6.70
CA ARG A 59 -6.38 7.51 -6.21
C ARG A 59 -6.07 7.41 -4.72
N GLU A 60 -7.01 6.94 -3.91
CA GLU A 60 -6.77 6.73 -2.48
C GLU A 60 -5.65 5.71 -2.24
N LEU A 61 -5.70 4.58 -2.96
CA LEU A 61 -4.68 3.55 -2.89
C LEU A 61 -3.31 4.04 -3.39
N LEU A 62 -3.28 4.91 -4.41
CA LEU A 62 -2.04 5.53 -4.88
C LEU A 62 -1.36 6.30 -3.74
N GLY A 63 -2.09 7.23 -3.12
CA GLY A 63 -1.55 8.08 -2.07
C GLY A 63 -1.08 7.27 -0.85
N LEU A 64 -1.83 6.24 -0.47
CA LEU A 64 -1.42 5.38 0.65
C LEU A 64 -0.12 4.61 0.37
N ILE A 65 0.11 4.20 -0.89
CA ILE A 65 1.32 3.45 -1.24
C ILE A 65 2.51 4.36 -1.43
N GLU A 66 2.34 5.55 -2.02
CA GLU A 66 3.37 6.59 -2.03
C GLU A 66 3.82 6.94 -0.61
N GLU A 67 2.87 7.14 0.33
CA GLU A 67 3.18 7.36 1.75
C GLU A 67 3.97 6.19 2.37
N CYS A 68 3.66 4.94 2.02
CA CYS A 68 4.40 3.78 2.52
C CYS A 68 5.81 3.69 1.93
N GLU A 69 5.96 3.98 0.64
CA GLU A 69 7.26 3.96 -0.05
C GLU A 69 8.18 5.05 0.49
N ASP A 70 7.67 6.25 0.72
CA ASP A 70 8.43 7.35 1.32
C ASP A 70 8.97 6.97 2.69
N LEU A 71 8.16 6.30 3.53
CA LEU A 71 8.58 5.83 4.85
C LEU A 71 9.64 4.71 4.79
N LEU A 72 9.69 3.95 3.70
CA LEU A 72 10.67 2.88 3.50
C LEU A 72 11.96 3.36 2.84
N ASN A 73 11.94 4.51 2.16
CA ASN A 73 13.10 5.10 1.49
C ASN A 73 13.92 6.06 2.37
N VAL A 74 13.49 6.30 3.63
CA VAL A 74 14.29 6.97 4.67
C VAL A 74 15.45 6.07 5.09
#